data_AF-A0A388QMN7-F1
#
_entry.id   AF-A0A388QMN7-F1
#
_cell.length_a   1.000
_cell.length_b   1.000
_cell.length_c   1.000
_cell.angle_alpha   90.00
_cell.angle_beta   90.00
_cell.angle_gamma   90.00
#
_symmetry.space_group_name_H-M   'P 1'
#
loop_
_entity.id
_entity.type
_entity.pdbx_description
1 polymer ?
#
loop_
_entity_poly.entity_id
_entity_poly.type
_entity_poly.pdbx_seq_one_letter_code
_entity_poly.pdbx_strand_id
1 'polypeptide(L)' 'MVIEVVRIGQRLVRDDRVTTHVALVARAFGCSKIFMTEVNPEIKGTLEKINNIWGGNFVVEFIDNWKSIVKNKKKNTK' A
#
# COMPACT_ATOMS: atom_id res chain seq x y z
N MET A 1 13.26 -11.79 1.70
CA MET A 1 13.30 -10.65 0.77
C MET A 1 12.06 -9.81 1.04
N VAL A 2 12.19 -8.52 1.34
CA VAL A 2 11.03 -7.67 1.70
C VAL A 2 10.58 -6.89 0.46
N ILE A 3 9.37 -7.17 0.00
CA ILE A 3 8.77 -6.50 -1.17
C ILE A 3 7.74 -5.49 -0.67
N GLU A 4 7.85 -4.26 -1.17
CA GLU A 4 6.87 -3.20 -0.89
C GLU A 4 6.50 -2.52 -2.20
N VAL A 5 5.23 -2.14 -2.31
CA VAL A 5 4.65 -1.56 -3.53
C VAL A 5 4.37 -0.08 -3.29
N VAL A 6 4.67 0.77 -4.27
CA VAL A 6 4.30 2.19 -4.23
C VAL A 6 3.32 2.45 -5.36
N ARG A 7 2.10 2.85 -5.01
CA ARG A 7 1.09 3.31 -5.97
C ARG A 7 1.19 4.83 -6.09
N ILE A 8 1.56 5.30 -7.29
CA ILE A 8 1.60 6.71 -7.68
C ILE A 8 0.44 7.04 -8.63
N GLY A 9 -0.09 8.26 -8.57
CA GLY A 9 -1.01 8.79 -9.58
C GLY A 9 -2.46 8.34 -9.41
N GLN A 10 -2.91 8.13 -8.17
CA GLN A 10 -4.32 7.95 -7.87
C GLN A 10 -5.10 9.25 -7.94
N ARG A 11 -6.36 9.17 -8.37
CA ARG A 11 -7.34 10.23 -8.10
C ARG A 11 -8.32 9.75 -7.03
N LEU A 12 -8.40 10.51 -5.94
CA LEU A 12 -9.39 10.32 -4.87
C LEU A 12 -10.80 10.25 -5.49
N VAL A 13 -11.67 9.36 -5.01
CA VAL A 13 -13.07 9.15 -5.45
C VAL A 13 -13.27 8.38 -6.76
N ARG A 14 -12.33 8.39 -7.71
CA ARG A 14 -12.48 7.65 -8.98
C ARG A 14 -11.88 6.26 -8.96
N ASP A 15 -10.78 6.07 -8.21
CA ASP A 15 -9.96 4.86 -8.31
C ASP A 15 -10.13 3.89 -7.13
N ASP A 16 -11.11 4.08 -6.24
CA ASP A 16 -11.24 3.31 -5.00
C ASP A 16 -11.30 1.78 -5.22
N ARG A 17 -11.98 1.33 -6.29
CA ARG A 17 -12.02 -0.09 -6.67
C ARG A 17 -10.66 -0.61 -7.14
N VAL A 18 -10.01 0.14 -8.03
CA VAL A 18 -8.71 -0.25 -8.61
C VAL A 18 -7.67 -0.34 -7.50
N THR A 19 -7.67 0.63 -6.59
CA THR A 19 -6.74 0.72 -5.47
C THR A 19 -6.92 -0.42 -4.48
N THR A 20 -8.16 -0.82 -4.22
CA THR A 20 -8.47 -2.00 -3.41
C THR A 20 -7.95 -3.28 -4.08
N HIS A 21 -8.16 -3.44 -5.39
CA HIS A 21 -7.62 -4.59 -6.13
C HIS A 21 -6.09 -4.62 -6.09
N VAL A 22 -5.42 -3.49 -6.29
CA VAL A 22 -3.95 -3.40 -6.22
C VAL A 22 -3.45 -3.82 -4.83
N ALA A 23 -4.12 -3.38 -3.76
CA ALA A 23 -3.76 -3.77 -2.40
C ALA A 23 -3.93 -5.29 -2.16
N LEU A 24 -5.05 -5.87 -2.61
CA LEU A 24 -5.31 -7.30 -2.50
C LEU A 24 -4.32 -8.15 -3.31
N VAL A 25 -3.98 -7.70 -4.52
CA VAL A 25 -2.99 -8.35 -5.38
C VAL A 25 -1.61 -8.29 -4.73
N ALA A 26 -1.18 -7.10 -4.27
CA ALA A 26 0.10 -6.95 -3.57
C ALA A 26 0.21 -7.87 -2.35
N ARG A 27 -0.89 -8.01 -1.58
CA ARG A 27 -0.99 -8.96 -0.47
C ARG A 27 -0.85 -10.41 -0.95
N ALA A 28 -1.56 -10.82 -2.00
CA ALA A 28 -1.49 -12.19 -2.54
C ALA A 28 -0.09 -12.56 -3.05
N PHE A 29 0.66 -11.58 -3.58
CA PHE A 29 2.05 -11.75 -3.99
C PHE A 29 3.07 -11.73 -2.83
N GLY A 30 2.62 -11.62 -1.57
CA GLY A 30 3.50 -11.67 -0.40
C GLY A 30 4.24 -10.35 -0.11
N CYS A 31 3.73 -9.22 -0.59
CA CYS A 31 4.27 -7.92 -0.19
C CYS A 31 3.99 -7.65 1.29
N SER A 32 4.91 -6.96 1.95
CA SER A 32 4.75 -6.57 3.37
C SER A 32 3.99 -5.26 3.51
N LYS A 33 4.17 -4.35 2.55
CA LYS A 33 3.61 -2.99 2.64
C LYS A 33 3.24 -2.43 1.27
N ILE A 34 2.19 -1.63 1.23
CA ILE A 34 1.84 -0.78 0.09
C ILE A 34 1.77 0.69 0.52
N PHE A 35 2.37 1.54 -0.29
CA PHE A 35 2.37 2.98 -0.12
C PHE A 35 1.42 3.61 -1.12
N MET A 36 0.57 4.52 -0.65
CA MET A 36 -0.45 5.15 -1.48
C MET A 36 -0.51 6.65 -1.21
N THR A 37 -0.72 7.42 -2.28
CA THR A 37 -0.88 8.87 -2.30
C THR A 37 -2.37 9.20 -2.43
N GLU A 38 -2.91 10.13 -1.64
CA GLU A 38 -4.29 10.63 -1.77
C GLU A 38 -5.38 9.54 -1.85
N VAL A 39 -5.55 8.80 -0.76
CA VAL A 39 -6.49 7.65 -0.66
C VAL A 39 -7.47 7.86 0.47
N ASN A 40 -8.66 7.29 0.29
CA ASN A 40 -9.72 7.37 1.29
C ASN A 40 -9.30 6.59 2.56
N PRO A 41 -9.35 7.19 3.77
CA PRO A 41 -8.99 6.51 5.02
C PRO A 41 -9.78 5.20 5.28
N GLU A 42 -10.97 5.05 4.69
CA GLU A 42 -11.78 3.82 4.77
C GLU A 42 -11.07 2.57 4.24
N ILE A 43 -10.13 2.74 3.29
CA ILE A 43 -9.34 1.65 2.73
C ILE A 43 -8.52 0.96 3.84
N LYS A 44 -8.00 1.72 4.80
CA LYS A 44 -7.24 1.16 5.93
C LYS A 44 -8.08 0.21 6.76
N GLY A 45 -9.31 0.59 7.10
CA GLY A 45 -10.23 -0.24 7.87
C GLY A 45 -10.66 -1.50 7.10
N THR A 46 -10.85 -1.39 5.79
CA THR A 46 -11.14 -2.55 4.92
C THR A 46 -9.98 -3.54 4.91
N LEU A 47 -8.74 -3.05 4.82
CA LEU A 47 -7.55 -3.87 4.85
C LEU A 47 -7.25 -4.50 6.22
N GLU A 48 -7.48 -3.77 7.32
CA GLU A 48 -7.39 -4.33 8.67
C GLU A 48 -8.39 -5.46 8.89
N LYS A 49 -9.63 -5.30 8.42
CA LYS A 49 -10.63 -6.39 8.42
C LYS A 49 -10.14 -7.59 7.61
N ILE A 50 -9.61 -7.37 6.40
CA ILE A 50 -9.10 -8.45 5.56
C ILE A 50 -7.92 -9.16 6.21
N ASN A 51 -7.00 -8.43 6.86
CA ASN A 51 -5.89 -9.02 7.61
C ASN A 51 -6.37 -9.84 8.81
N ASN A 52 -7.41 -9.39 9.51
CA ASN A 52 -8.00 -10.15 10.63
C ASN A 52 -8.72 -11.42 10.17
N ILE A 53 -9.41 -11.39 9.02
CA ILE A 53 -10.15 -12.54 8.48
C ILE A 53 -9.20 -13.57 7.88
N TRP A 54 -8.22 -13.13 7.10
CA TRP A 54 -7.38 -14.01 6.29
C TRP A 54 -5.96 -14.22 6.87
N GLY A 55 -5.59 -13.49 7.93
CA GLY A 55 -4.24 -13.45 8.47
C GLY A 55 -3.26 -12.65 7.60
N GLY A 56 -2.19 -12.14 8.21
CA GLY A 56 -1.06 -11.51 7.50
C GLY A 56 -0.76 -10.07 7.94
N ASN A 57 0.50 -9.66 7.74
CA ASN A 57 1.01 -8.36 8.17
C ASN A 57 1.07 -7.34 7.02
N PHE A 58 0.04 -7.29 6.18
CA PHE A 58 0.01 -6.37 5.06
C PHE A 58 -0.36 -4.96 5.54
N VAL A 59 0.57 -4.01 5.45
CA VAL A 59 0.37 -2.64 5.95
C VAL A 59 0.11 -1.69 4.78
N VAL A 60 -0.85 -0.78 4.95
CA VAL A 60 -1.07 0.34 4.04
C VAL A 60 -0.60 1.62 4.70
N GLU A 61 0.27 2.35 4.02
CA GLU A 61 0.84 3.60 4.50
C GLU A 61 0.52 4.74 3.54
N PHE A 62 -0.07 5.80 4.10
CA PHE A 62 -0.43 6.99 3.36
C PHE A 62 0.74 7.96 3.33
N ILE A 63 1.11 8.41 2.14
CA ILE A 63 2.26 9.28 1.94
C ILE A 63 1.95 10.32 0.88
N ASP A 64 2.41 11.55 1.10
CA ASP A 64 2.26 12.63 0.13
C ASP A 64 3.39 12.64 -0.92
N ASN A 65 4.55 12.08 -0.58
CA ASN A 65 5.75 12.18 -1.43
C ASN A 65 6.43 10.84 -1.65
N TRP A 66 6.07 10.18 -2.76
CA TRP A 66 6.64 8.89 -3.18
C TRP A 66 8.15 8.93 -3.40
N LYS A 67 8.71 10.08 -3.82
CA LYS A 67 10.15 10.23 -4.06
C LYS A 67 10.97 10.04 -2.78
N SER A 68 10.43 10.45 -1.63
CA SER A 68 11.10 10.31 -0.33
C SER A 68 11.26 8.84 0.06
N ILE A 69 10.26 8.00 -0.20
CA ILE A 69 10.30 6.57 0.10
C ILE A 69 11.38 5.87 -0.71
N VAL A 70 11.40 6.10 -2.03
CA VAL A 70 12.38 5.48 -2.92
C VAL A 70 13.80 5.90 -2.53
N LYS A 71 13.98 7.17 -2.14
CA LYS A 71 15.28 7.69 -1.67
C LYS A 71 15.71 7.08 -0.33
N ASN A 72 14.78 6.90 0.62
CA ASN A 72 15.05 6.25 1.91
C ASN A 72 15.41 4.77 1.73
N LYS A 73 14.66 4.04 0.90
CA LYS A 73 14.98 2.64 0.59
C LYS A 73 16.35 2.47 -0.05
N LYS A 74 16.68 3.34 -1.02
CA LYS A 74 17.98 3.31 -1.70
C LYS A 74 19.14 3.61 -0.73
N LYS A 75 18.91 4.40 0.32
CA LYS A 75 19.89 4.65 1.40
C LYS A 75 20.07 3.46 2.34
N ASN A 76 19.00 2.72 2.65
CA ASN A 76 19.04 1.54 3.51
C ASN A 76 19.57 0.27 2.83
N THR A 77 20.02 0.36 1.58
CA THR A 77 20.68 -0.76 0.86
C THR A 77 22.21 -0.64 0.90
N LYS A 78 22.77 0.11 1.87
CA LYS A 78 24.21 0.18 2.12
C LYS A 78 24.57 -0.58 3.38
#